data_AF-A0A350G5N7-F1
#
_entry.id   AF-A0A350G5N7-F1
#
_cell.length_a   1.000
_cell.length_b   1.000
_cell.length_c   1.000
_cell.angle_alpha   90.00
_cell.angle_beta   90.00
_cell.angle_gamma   90.00
#
_symmetry.space_group_name_H-M   'P 1'
#
loop_
_entity.id
_entity.type
_entity.pdbx_description
1 polymer ?
#
loop_
_entity_poly.entity_id
_entity_poly.type
_entity_poly.pdbx_seq_one_letter_code
_entity_poly.pdbx_strand_id
1 'polypeptide(L)'
;MSINRTKCILFIFIIFLTACAKQAQAVQQTSTSAPQITAFNQPTDIPTDIPSNTDPSLFGVLAKAEIDPMASKIQEAVFIKVMDGFAINGNIIEYQIIATEVFPSSDGSLIAEIYYNVRTTDSSWLVDGGTQSDNNWIKNKCNRFDFVNTEAEFQLKNRRTCN
;
A
#
# COMPACT_ATOMS: atom_id res chain seq x y z
N MET A 1 -31.61 -69.59 -11.06
CA MET A 1 -30.32 -68.99 -11.47
C MET A 1 -30.28 -67.56 -10.92
N SER A 2 -29.22 -67.21 -10.19
CA SER A 2 -28.78 -65.84 -9.86
C SER A 2 -29.73 -64.90 -9.06
N ILE A 3 -29.79 -65.04 -7.73
CA ILE A 3 -30.18 -63.93 -6.82
C ILE A 3 -29.41 -64.09 -5.50
N ASN A 4 -28.10 -63.78 -5.46
CA ASN A 4 -27.35 -63.73 -4.19
C ASN A 4 -26.11 -62.81 -4.20
N ARG A 5 -25.90 -62.00 -5.24
CA ARG A 5 -24.72 -61.12 -5.36
C ARG A 5 -24.97 -59.65 -5.00
N THR A 6 -26.22 -59.22 -4.81
CA THR A 6 -26.53 -57.79 -4.68
C THR A 6 -26.54 -57.26 -3.24
N LYS A 7 -26.50 -58.13 -2.22
CA LYS A 7 -26.61 -57.71 -0.81
C LYS A 7 -25.27 -57.41 -0.12
N CYS A 8 -24.13 -57.83 -0.68
CA CYS A 8 -22.82 -57.53 -0.08
C CYS A 8 -22.28 -56.14 -0.42
N ILE A 9 -22.84 -55.45 -1.43
CA ILE A 9 -22.32 -54.15 -1.88
C ILE A 9 -22.89 -52.99 -1.04
N LEU A 10 -24.06 -53.16 -0.42
CA LEU A 10 -24.69 -52.09 0.36
C LEU A 10 -24.09 -51.88 1.76
N PHE A 11 -23.34 -52.85 2.29
CA PHE A 11 -22.77 -52.78 3.64
C PHE A 11 -21.43 -52.03 3.70
N ILE A 12 -20.75 -51.82 2.56
CA ILE A 12 -19.44 -51.16 2.52
C ILE A 12 -19.58 -49.62 2.54
N PHE A 13 -20.71 -49.07 2.08
CA PHE A 13 -20.89 -47.61 1.99
C PHE A 13 -21.26 -46.93 3.32
N ILE A 14 -21.72 -47.67 4.34
CA ILE A 14 -22.14 -47.07 5.61
C ILE A 14 -20.96 -46.86 6.59
N ILE A 15 -19.82 -47.54 6.38
CA ILE A 15 -18.67 -47.47 7.31
C ILE A 15 -17.76 -46.25 7.04
N PHE A 16 -17.89 -45.58 5.89
CA PHE A 16 -17.03 -44.43 5.53
C PHE A 16 -17.53 -43.05 6.00
N LEU A 17 -18.66 -42.97 6.70
CA LEU A 17 -19.23 -41.68 7.19
C LEU A 17 -18.96 -41.38 8.67
N THR A 18 -18.18 -42.21 9.38
CA THR A 18 -17.91 -42.05 10.82
C THR A 18 -16.44 -41.83 11.15
N ALA A 19 -15.79 -40.86 10.49
CA ALA A 19 -14.44 -40.44 10.85
C ALA A 19 -14.25 -38.92 10.78
N CYS A 20 -15.03 -38.17 11.58
CA CYS A 20 -14.55 -36.91 12.15
C CYS A 20 -15.42 -36.47 13.34
N ALA A 21 -15.58 -37.35 14.33
CA ALA A 21 -15.90 -36.89 15.68
C ALA A 21 -14.58 -36.41 16.31
N LYS A 22 -14.14 -35.20 16.00
CA LYS A 22 -13.12 -34.53 16.81
C LYS A 22 -13.77 -34.10 18.10
N GLN A 23 -13.50 -34.86 19.15
CA GLN A 23 -13.76 -34.52 20.54
C GLN A 23 -13.22 -33.11 20.80
N ALA A 24 -14.12 -32.15 21.06
CA ALA A 24 -13.74 -30.84 21.56
C ALA A 24 -13.18 -31.03 22.98
N GLN A 25 -11.86 -31.08 23.10
CA GLN A 25 -11.20 -30.91 24.39
C GLN A 25 -11.49 -29.49 24.87
N ALA A 26 -12.07 -29.38 26.05
CA ALA A 26 -12.13 -28.11 26.78
C ALA A 26 -10.68 -27.66 27.01
N VAL A 27 -10.26 -26.63 26.28
CA VAL A 27 -8.98 -25.97 26.53
C VAL A 27 -9.11 -25.26 27.86
N GLN A 28 -8.38 -25.78 28.85
CA GLN A 28 -8.10 -25.12 30.11
C GLN A 28 -7.54 -23.73 29.79
N GLN A 29 -8.20 -22.68 30.29
CA GLN A 29 -7.71 -21.30 30.15
C GLN A 29 -6.33 -21.23 30.80
N THR A 30 -5.30 -21.28 29.97
CA THR A 30 -3.96 -20.86 30.38
C THR A 30 -4.04 -19.35 30.34
N SER A 31 -4.00 -18.71 31.51
CA SER A 31 -3.76 -17.28 31.61
C SER A 31 -2.40 -16.99 30.99
N THR A 32 -2.40 -16.70 29.69
CA THR A 32 -1.26 -16.15 28.98
C THR A 32 -1.01 -14.78 29.59
N SER A 33 0.06 -14.69 30.39
CA SER A 33 0.67 -13.40 30.74
C SER A 33 0.79 -12.60 29.46
N ALA A 34 0.18 -11.40 29.44
CA ALA A 34 0.39 -10.46 28.36
C ALA A 34 1.90 -10.34 28.09
N PRO A 35 2.35 -10.31 26.83
CA PRO A 35 3.73 -9.97 26.55
C PRO A 35 3.98 -8.58 27.15
N GLN A 36 4.92 -8.54 28.07
CA GLN A 36 5.47 -7.33 28.66
C GLN A 36 5.86 -6.40 27.50
N ILE A 37 5.24 -5.22 27.45
CA ILE A 37 5.62 -4.16 26.51
C ILE A 37 7.07 -3.83 26.82
N THR A 38 7.96 -4.40 26.02
CA THR A 38 9.34 -3.98 25.98
C THR A 38 9.26 -2.63 25.31
N ALA A 39 9.61 -1.56 26.01
CA ALA A 39 9.75 -0.24 25.43
C ALA A 39 10.68 -0.39 24.21
N PHE A 40 10.07 -0.40 23.03
CA PHE A 40 10.81 -0.28 21.79
C PHE A 40 11.40 1.13 21.86
N ASN A 41 12.72 1.22 21.94
CA ASN A 41 13.41 2.46 21.64
C ASN A 41 13.12 2.75 20.16
N GLN A 42 11.97 3.37 19.91
CA GLN A 42 11.67 3.98 18.63
C GLN A 42 12.77 5.03 18.43
N PRO A 43 13.50 4.99 17.30
CA PRO A 43 14.28 6.15 16.90
C PRO A 43 13.34 7.35 16.96
N THR A 44 13.76 8.40 17.64
CA THR A 44 13.02 9.66 17.64
C THR A 44 13.07 10.18 16.20
N ASP A 45 12.08 9.80 15.39
CA ASP A 45 11.74 10.50 14.17
C ASP A 45 11.23 11.85 14.63
N ILE A 46 12.16 12.80 14.72
CA ILE A 46 11.83 14.22 14.70
C ILE A 46 10.88 14.39 13.50
N PRO A 47 9.70 15.01 13.65
CA PRO A 47 8.92 15.41 12.50
C PRO A 47 9.87 16.28 11.67
N THR A 48 10.35 15.74 10.55
CA THR A 48 11.03 16.56 9.57
C THR A 48 9.93 17.48 9.08
N ASP A 49 9.99 18.73 9.54
CA ASP A 49 9.15 19.81 9.07
C ASP A 49 8.99 19.63 7.56
N ILE A 50 7.75 19.44 7.13
CA ILE A 50 7.40 19.59 5.73
C ILE A 50 7.95 20.99 5.39
N PRO A 51 8.95 21.13 4.50
CA PRO A 51 9.51 22.44 4.23
C PRO A 51 8.33 23.35 3.89
N SER A 52 8.22 24.47 4.60
CA SER A 52 7.19 25.48 4.37
C SER A 52 7.35 25.91 2.91
N ASN A 53 6.57 25.27 2.05
CA ASN A 53 6.88 25.22 0.64
C ASN A 53 6.35 26.50 0.01
N THR A 54 7.25 27.45 -0.20
CA THR A 54 6.98 28.71 -0.89
C THR A 54 6.88 28.54 -2.40
N ASP A 55 7.27 27.38 -2.94
CA ASP A 55 7.15 27.04 -4.35
C ASP A 55 5.85 26.25 -4.61
N PRO A 56 4.84 26.85 -5.26
CA PRO A 56 3.59 26.16 -5.56
C PRO A 56 3.76 25.01 -6.56
N SER A 57 4.89 24.93 -7.26
CA SER A 57 5.17 23.84 -8.20
C SER A 57 5.76 22.59 -7.53
N LEU A 58 6.31 22.70 -6.32
CA LEU A 58 6.95 21.58 -5.64
C LEU A 58 5.88 20.70 -4.98
N PHE A 59 5.81 19.44 -5.39
CA PHE A 59 4.90 18.46 -4.78
C PHE A 59 5.56 17.76 -3.59
N GLY A 60 6.81 17.37 -3.73
CA GLY A 60 7.53 16.61 -2.71
C GLY A 60 9.04 16.68 -2.87
N VAL A 61 9.73 16.47 -1.76
CA VAL A 61 11.20 16.50 -1.68
C VAL A 61 11.71 15.39 -0.77
N LEU A 62 12.86 14.82 -1.16
CA LEU A 62 13.62 13.87 -0.37
C LEU A 62 15.09 14.26 -0.40
N ALA A 63 15.66 14.58 0.77
CA ALA A 63 17.07 14.90 0.84
C ALA A 63 17.91 13.64 0.56
N LYS A 64 19.05 13.81 -0.10
CA LYS A 64 19.93 12.67 -0.42
C LYS A 64 20.45 11.94 0.81
N ALA A 65 20.57 12.66 1.94
CA ALA A 65 20.94 12.08 3.22
C ALA A 65 19.88 11.11 3.78
N GLU A 66 18.62 11.21 3.33
CA GLU A 66 17.51 10.35 3.76
C GLU A 66 17.39 9.08 2.90
N ILE A 67 18.15 8.98 1.81
CA ILE A 67 18.03 7.88 0.85
C ILE A 67 18.75 6.65 1.37
N ASP A 68 18.03 5.54 1.45
CA ASP A 68 18.65 4.22 1.54
C ASP A 68 19.51 4.00 0.28
N PRO A 69 20.82 3.74 0.41
CA PRO A 69 21.71 3.47 -0.73
C PRO A 69 21.21 2.35 -1.65
N MET A 70 20.34 1.46 -1.16
CA MET A 70 19.73 0.37 -1.92
C MET A 70 18.37 0.71 -2.54
N ALA A 71 17.87 1.94 -2.36
CA ALA A 71 16.60 2.38 -2.93
C ALA A 71 16.67 2.40 -4.46
N SER A 72 15.87 1.55 -5.10
CA SER A 72 15.81 1.44 -6.55
C SER A 72 14.91 2.48 -7.22
N LYS A 73 14.08 3.19 -6.43
CA LYS A 73 13.03 4.08 -6.95
C LYS A 73 12.88 5.34 -6.10
N ILE A 74 13.74 6.32 -6.37
CA ILE A 74 13.80 7.56 -5.59
C ILE A 74 12.53 8.41 -5.77
N GLN A 75 12.00 8.49 -6.98
CA GLN A 75 10.73 9.16 -7.28
C GLN A 75 9.55 8.58 -6.48
N GLU A 76 9.55 7.25 -6.29
CA GLU A 76 8.53 6.57 -5.49
C GLU A 76 8.68 6.93 -4.02
N ALA A 77 9.92 6.96 -3.50
CA ALA A 77 10.20 7.36 -2.12
C ALA A 77 9.77 8.82 -1.83
N VAL A 78 10.02 9.76 -2.75
CA VAL A 78 9.54 11.15 -2.62
C VAL A 78 8.00 11.16 -2.53
N PHE A 79 7.33 10.40 -3.39
CA PHE A 79 5.87 10.33 -3.41
C PHE A 79 5.29 9.69 -2.14
N ILE A 80 5.88 8.59 -1.67
CA ILE A 80 5.52 7.92 -0.41
C ILE A 80 5.59 8.91 0.75
N LYS A 81 6.70 9.64 0.88
CA LYS A 81 6.89 10.64 1.95
C LYS A 81 5.75 11.67 1.98
N VAL A 82 5.32 12.16 0.82
CA VAL A 82 4.20 13.12 0.72
C VAL A 82 2.86 12.46 1.05
N MET A 83 2.60 11.27 0.49
CA MET A 83 1.33 10.56 0.69
C MET A 83 1.15 10.08 2.13
N ASP A 84 2.23 9.65 2.79
CA ASP A 84 2.24 9.35 4.22
C ASP A 84 1.91 10.60 5.04
N GLY A 85 2.48 11.76 4.68
CA GLY A 85 2.11 13.04 5.26
C GLY A 85 0.62 13.35 5.13
N PHE A 86 0.01 13.09 3.97
CA PHE A 86 -1.44 13.25 3.80
C PHE A 86 -2.25 12.27 4.65
N ALA A 87 -1.79 11.03 4.80
CA ALA A 87 -2.47 10.04 5.63
C ALA A 87 -2.40 10.40 7.12
N ILE A 88 -1.22 10.80 7.60
CA ILE A 88 -0.98 11.23 8.99
C ILE A 88 -1.85 12.46 9.33
N ASN A 89 -1.98 13.40 8.41
CA ASN A 89 -2.80 14.60 8.60
C ASN A 89 -4.32 14.35 8.41
N GLY A 90 -4.72 13.13 8.05
CA GLY A 90 -6.13 12.77 7.84
C GLY A 90 -6.74 13.29 6.53
N ASN A 91 -5.92 13.81 5.60
CA ASN A 91 -6.39 14.27 4.28
C ASN A 91 -6.78 13.09 3.38
N ILE A 92 -6.16 11.93 3.60
CA ILE A 92 -6.51 10.65 3.00
C ILE A 92 -6.54 9.58 4.09
N ILE A 93 -7.23 8.47 3.82
CA ILE A 93 -7.30 7.33 4.72
C ILE A 93 -6.11 6.40 4.47
N GLU A 94 -5.87 6.08 3.20
CA GLU A 94 -4.80 5.19 2.75
C GLU A 94 -4.56 5.38 1.25
N TYR A 95 -3.43 4.87 0.75
CA TYR A 95 -3.11 4.88 -0.67
C TYR A 95 -2.37 3.59 -1.06
N GLN A 96 -2.36 3.31 -2.36
CA GLN A 96 -1.68 2.16 -2.93
C GLN A 96 -0.99 2.57 -4.21
N ILE A 97 0.34 2.45 -4.26
CA ILE A 97 1.10 2.63 -5.50
C ILE A 97 0.95 1.37 -6.35
N ILE A 98 0.60 1.57 -7.61
CA ILE A 98 0.40 0.49 -8.60
C ILE A 98 1.63 0.34 -9.46
N ALA A 99 2.16 1.45 -9.97
CA ALA A 99 3.35 1.46 -10.80
C ALA A 99 4.03 2.83 -10.74
N THR A 100 5.34 2.82 -11.01
CA THR A 100 6.16 4.03 -11.12
C THR A 100 7.12 3.87 -12.27
N GLU A 101 7.20 4.89 -13.13
CA GLU A 101 8.01 4.89 -14.34
C GLU A 101 8.76 6.22 -14.46
N VAL A 102 9.98 6.18 -14.99
CA VAL A 102 10.79 7.38 -15.23
C VAL A 102 11.25 7.36 -16.68
N PHE A 103 11.01 8.46 -17.37
CA PHE A 103 11.30 8.62 -18.79
C PHE A 103 12.20 9.84 -19.03
N PRO A 104 13.14 9.77 -19.98
CA PRO A 104 13.80 10.97 -20.47
C PRO A 104 12.84 11.79 -21.33
N SER A 105 12.89 13.10 -21.19
CA SER A 105 12.21 14.07 -22.05
C SER A 105 13.15 14.53 -23.18
N SER A 106 12.58 15.15 -24.21
CA SER A 106 13.32 15.68 -25.37
C SER A 106 14.35 16.77 -25.02
N ASP A 107 14.17 17.44 -23.89
CA ASP A 107 15.08 18.47 -23.37
C ASP A 107 16.16 17.90 -22.42
N GLY A 108 16.21 16.58 -22.25
CA GLY A 108 17.13 15.90 -21.34
C GLY A 108 16.69 15.88 -19.87
N SER A 109 15.54 16.47 -19.54
CA SER A 109 14.94 16.34 -18.21
C SER A 109 14.36 14.93 -17.99
N LEU A 110 14.07 14.60 -16.72
CA LEU A 110 13.40 13.36 -16.37
C LEU A 110 11.95 13.64 -16.00
N ILE A 111 11.06 12.79 -16.48
CA ILE A 111 9.65 12.78 -16.15
C ILE A 111 9.36 11.53 -15.33
N ALA A 112 8.72 11.68 -14.18
CA ALA A 112 8.22 10.56 -13.40
C ALA A 112 6.70 10.43 -13.56
N GLU A 113 6.22 9.22 -13.82
CA GLU A 113 4.81 8.88 -13.76
C GLU A 113 4.54 7.93 -12.60
N ILE A 114 3.48 8.21 -11.85
CA ILE A 114 3.10 7.44 -10.67
C ILE A 114 1.63 7.09 -10.81
N TYR A 115 1.36 5.80 -10.95
CA TYR A 115 0.03 5.22 -10.99
C TYR A 115 -0.33 4.73 -9.60
N TYR A 116 -1.48 5.15 -9.08
CA TYR A 116 -1.87 4.86 -7.71
C TYR A 116 -3.39 4.84 -7.52
N ASN A 117 -3.82 4.23 -6.43
CA ASN A 117 -5.15 4.35 -5.88
C ASN A 117 -5.07 5.16 -4.57
N VAL A 118 -6.11 5.90 -4.25
CA VAL A 118 -6.21 6.63 -2.98
C VAL A 118 -7.59 6.40 -2.39
N ARG A 119 -7.66 6.23 -1.08
CA ARG A 119 -8.92 6.16 -0.34
C ARG A 119 -9.10 7.44 0.45
N THR A 120 -10.19 8.15 0.21
CA THR A 120 -10.51 9.39 0.89
C THR A 120 -12.00 9.67 0.80
N THR A 121 -12.54 10.40 1.77
CA THR A 121 -13.90 10.95 1.72
C THR A 121 -13.96 12.31 1.02
N ASP A 122 -12.81 12.91 0.73
CA ASP A 122 -12.74 14.20 0.06
C ASP A 122 -12.81 14.03 -1.47
N SER A 123 -13.95 14.45 -2.03
CA SER A 123 -14.19 14.43 -3.48
C SER A 123 -13.24 15.32 -4.30
N SER A 124 -12.53 16.27 -3.66
CA SER A 124 -11.55 17.11 -4.36
C SER A 124 -10.44 16.29 -5.02
N TRP A 125 -10.14 15.10 -4.51
CA TRP A 125 -9.14 14.21 -5.08
C TRP A 125 -9.52 13.62 -6.45
N LEU A 126 -10.77 13.78 -6.90
CA LEU A 126 -11.20 13.38 -8.24
C LEU A 126 -10.78 14.36 -9.33
N VAL A 127 -10.43 15.62 -8.99
CA VAL A 127 -10.08 16.64 -10.00
C VAL A 127 -8.85 16.24 -10.82
N ASP A 128 -7.93 15.49 -10.20
CA ASP A 128 -6.72 14.98 -10.83
C ASP A 128 -6.95 13.59 -11.47
N GLY A 129 -8.19 13.28 -11.90
CA GLY A 129 -8.56 12.04 -12.59
C GLY A 129 -8.81 10.82 -11.69
N GLY A 130 -8.92 9.65 -12.33
CA GLY A 130 -9.28 8.38 -11.68
C GLY A 130 -10.78 8.09 -11.70
N THR A 131 -11.18 7.00 -11.05
CA THR A 131 -12.58 6.56 -11.00
C THR A 131 -12.99 6.25 -9.56
N GLN A 132 -14.05 6.91 -9.09
CA GLN A 132 -14.62 6.66 -7.77
C GLN A 132 -15.26 5.27 -7.72
N SER A 133 -15.00 4.55 -6.62
CA SER A 133 -15.60 3.28 -6.23
C SER A 133 -16.42 3.48 -4.95
N ASP A 134 -17.39 2.61 -4.70
CA ASP A 134 -18.39 2.73 -3.62
C ASP A 134 -17.82 2.70 -2.20
N ASN A 135 -16.56 2.30 -2.04
CA ASN A 135 -15.85 2.15 -0.77
C ASN A 135 -14.87 3.31 -0.49
N ASN A 136 -15.14 4.50 -1.05
CA ASN A 136 -14.31 5.70 -0.96
C ASN A 136 -12.93 5.59 -1.61
N TRP A 137 -12.70 4.56 -2.43
CA TRP A 137 -11.50 4.47 -3.24
C TRP A 137 -11.67 5.23 -4.54
N ILE A 138 -10.68 6.04 -4.88
CA ILE A 138 -10.46 6.60 -6.21
C ILE A 138 -9.35 5.76 -6.84
N LYS A 139 -9.72 5.00 -7.87
CA LYS A 139 -8.82 4.05 -8.54
C LYS A 139 -8.24 4.63 -9.82
N ASN A 140 -7.14 4.04 -10.27
CA ASN A 140 -6.49 4.33 -11.54
C ASN A 140 -6.10 5.81 -11.67
N LYS A 141 -5.65 6.44 -10.57
CA LYS A 141 -5.06 7.77 -10.66
C LYS A 141 -3.68 7.65 -11.29
N CYS A 142 -3.31 8.67 -12.07
CA CYS A 142 -1.96 8.79 -12.59
C CYS A 142 -1.53 10.25 -12.54
N ASN A 143 -0.41 10.49 -11.87
CA ASN A 143 0.24 11.79 -11.87
C ASN A 143 1.60 11.71 -12.55
N ARG A 144 1.84 12.67 -13.43
CA ARG A 144 3.11 12.96 -14.08
C ARG A 144 3.78 14.15 -13.39
N PHE A 145 5.07 14.04 -13.16
CA PHE A 145 5.90 15.03 -12.49
C PHE A 145 7.18 15.31 -13.29
N ASP A 146 7.69 16.53 -13.17
CA ASP A 146 9.09 16.79 -13.49
C ASP A 146 9.93 16.23 -12.34
N PHE A 147 10.81 15.27 -12.64
CA PHE A 147 11.70 14.65 -11.67
C PHE A 147 13.05 15.36 -11.69
N VAL A 148 13.30 16.13 -10.64
CA VAL A 148 14.49 16.99 -10.55
C VAL A 148 15.46 16.41 -9.55
N ASN A 149 16.70 16.24 -9.97
CA ASN A 149 17.83 15.89 -9.11
C ASN A 149 18.72 17.13 -8.96
N THR A 150 18.81 17.65 -7.75
CA THR A 150 19.69 18.78 -7.41
C THR A 150 20.98 18.26 -6.77
N GLU A 151 21.83 19.15 -6.26
CA GLU A 151 23.00 18.72 -5.50
C GLU A 151 22.60 18.00 -4.19
N ALA A 152 21.62 18.53 -3.46
CA ALA A 152 21.28 18.09 -2.11
C ALA A 152 20.08 17.13 -2.02
N GLU A 153 19.19 17.14 -3.01
CA GLU A 153 17.87 16.51 -2.89
C GLU A 153 17.25 16.12 -4.22
N PHE A 154 16.24 15.25 -4.13
CA PHE A 154 15.36 14.87 -5.22
C PHE A 154 13.98 15.47 -5.02
N GLN A 155 13.38 15.93 -6.12
CA GLN A 155 12.11 16.65 -6.11
C GLN A 155 11.15 16.08 -7.15
N LEU A 156 9.87 16.05 -6.79
CA LEU A 156 8.76 15.94 -7.75
C LEU A 156 8.11 17.30 -7.90
N LYS A 157 8.11 17.85 -9.12
CA LYS A 157 7.56 19.17 -9.43
C LYS A 157 6.47 19.11 -10.48
N ASN A 158 5.72 20.21 -10.60
CA ASN A 158 4.73 20.46 -11.64
C ASN A 158 3.78 19.27 -11.84
N ARG A 159 3.09 18.88 -10.76
CA ARG A 159 2.12 17.77 -10.78
C ARG A 159 1.08 18.00 -11.87
N ARG A 160 0.93 17.03 -12.76
CA ARG A 160 -0.05 17.00 -13.86
C ARG A 160 -0.71 15.63 -13.91
N THR A 161 -1.95 15.53 -14.38
CA THR A 161 -2.55 14.23 -14.70
C THR A 161 -1.84 13.61 -15.89
N CYS A 162 -1.67 12.28 -15.90
CA CYS A 162 -1.16 11.58 -17.07
C CYS A 162 -2.16 11.66 -18.23
N ASN A 163 -1.65 11.69 -19.47
CA ASN A 163 -2.45 11.74 -20.70
C ASN A 163 -2.50 10.38 -21.39
#